data_AF-A0A822ECY3-F1
#
_entry.id   AF-A0A822ECY3-F1
#
_cell.length_a   1.000
_cell.length_b   1.000
_cell.length_c   1.000
_cell.angle_alpha   90.00
_cell.angle_beta   90.00
_cell.angle_gamma   90.00
#
_symmetry.space_group_name_H-M   'P 1'
#
loop_
_entity.id
_entity.type
_entity.pdbx_description
1 polymer ?
#
loop_
_entity_poly.entity_id
_entity_poly.type
_entity_poly.pdbx_seq_one_letter_code
_entity_poly.pdbx_strand_id
1 'polypeptide(L)'
;MDGAILVVAATDGVMPQTREHLLLAKQIGIEKIVVFMNKADAADKEMIELVELELRELLTQIGFDGEHTPIIPGSALYALEDRDPKLGKEAVLKLLEAVDTYIPVPPRAIDQPFLLPVEHVYSIA
;
A
#
# COMPACT_ATOMS: atom_id res chain seq x y z
N MET A 1 7.50 7.72 7.02
CA MET A 1 6.81 6.54 6.47
C MET A 1 7.06 6.59 4.98
N ASP A 2 7.70 5.57 4.44
CA ASP A 2 8.26 5.64 3.08
C ASP A 2 7.24 5.22 2.00
N GLY A 3 6.22 4.46 2.42
CA GLY A 3 5.06 4.11 1.62
C GLY A 3 3.92 3.59 2.49
N ALA A 4 2.76 3.35 1.88
CA ALA A 4 1.63 2.69 2.54
C ALA A 4 1.02 1.61 1.65
N ILE A 5 0.42 0.60 2.30
CA ILE A 5 -0.46 -0.36 1.64
C ILE A 5 -1.91 0.05 1.95
N LEU A 6 -2.67 0.40 0.92
CA LEU A 6 -4.09 0.68 1.04
C LEU A 6 -4.88 -0.61 0.77
N VAL A 7 -5.69 -1.04 1.73
CA VAL A 7 -6.54 -2.23 1.58
C VAL A 7 -7.97 -1.79 1.34
N VAL A 8 -8.57 -2.24 0.24
CA VAL A 8 -9.95 -1.94 -0.14
C VAL A 8 -10.66 -3.24 -0.48
N ALA A 9 -11.91 -3.43 -0.04
CA ALA A 9 -12.67 -4.61 -0.38
C ALA A 9 -13.29 -4.47 -1.77
N ALA A 10 -13.07 -5.46 -2.65
CA ALA A 10 -13.63 -5.52 -4.00
C ALA A 10 -15.17 -5.50 -4.00
N THR A 11 -15.81 -6.02 -2.95
CA THR A 11 -17.27 -6.06 -2.82
C THR A 11 -17.88 -4.72 -2.43
N ASP A 12 -17.13 -3.92 -1.68
CA ASP A 12 -17.63 -2.71 -1.01
C ASP A 12 -17.15 -1.44 -1.73
N GLY A 13 -16.05 -1.53 -2.49
CA GLY A 13 -15.47 -0.42 -3.24
C GLY A 13 -14.90 0.67 -2.35
N VAL A 14 -14.87 1.89 -2.88
CA VAL A 14 -14.33 3.05 -2.18
C VAL A 14 -15.30 3.56 -1.11
N MET A 15 -14.84 3.57 0.14
CA MET A 15 -15.60 4.10 1.28
C MET A 15 -15.14 5.52 1.68
N PRO A 16 -15.96 6.31 2.40
CA PRO A 16 -15.53 7.62 2.92
C PRO A 16 -14.25 7.55 3.75
N GLN A 17 -14.06 6.48 4.53
CA GLN A 17 -12.85 6.23 5.31
C GLN A 17 -11.60 6.03 4.43
N THR A 18 -11.75 5.43 3.24
CA THR A 18 -10.65 5.25 2.28
C THR A 18 -10.10 6.61 1.85
N ARG A 19 -10.99 7.59 1.62
CA ARG A 19 -10.61 8.97 1.27
C ARG A 19 -9.88 9.66 2.44
N GLU A 20 -10.38 9.50 3.66
CA GLU A 20 -9.75 10.08 4.86
C GLU A 20 -8.34 9.51 5.10
N HIS A 21 -8.16 8.20 4.99
CA HIS A 21 -6.84 7.58 5.15
C HIS A 21 -5.85 8.02 4.06
N LEU A 22 -6.29 8.16 2.80
CA LEU A 22 -5.45 8.67 1.73
C LEU A 22 -5.05 10.13 1.96
N LEU A 23 -5.97 10.96 2.45
CA LEU A 23 -5.70 12.35 2.79
C LEU A 23 -4.66 12.46 3.93
N LEU A 24 -4.83 11.66 4.99
CA LEU A 24 -3.88 11.60 6.11
C LEU A 24 -2.50 11.12 5.65
N ALA A 25 -2.44 10.07 4.82
CA ALA A 25 -1.19 9.56 4.25
C ALA A 25 -0.44 10.66 3.48
N LYS A 26 -1.16 11.47 2.69
CA LYS A 26 -0.56 12.60 1.98
C LYS A 26 -0.04 13.67 2.94
N GLN A 27 -0.77 13.98 4.01
CA GLN A 27 -0.38 14.99 5.00
C GLN A 27 0.87 14.61 5.79
N ILE A 28 1.09 13.33 6.07
CA ILE A 28 2.30 12.84 6.75
C ILE A 28 3.49 12.62 5.80
N GLY A 29 3.34 12.96 4.51
CA GLY A 29 4.42 12.93 3.53
C GLY A 29 4.60 11.61 2.78
N ILE A 30 3.60 10.73 2.75
CA ILE A 30 3.67 9.51 1.92
C ILE A 30 3.48 9.89 0.46
N GLU A 31 4.45 9.51 -0.39
CA GLU A 31 4.43 9.80 -1.83
C GLU A 31 3.96 8.61 -2.68
N LYS A 32 4.24 7.37 -2.22
CA LYS A 32 3.97 6.13 -2.95
C LYS A 32 3.08 5.22 -2.13
N ILE A 33 2.03 4.72 -2.77
CA ILE A 33 1.06 3.80 -2.17
C ILE A 33 0.91 2.61 -3.09
N VAL A 34 0.75 1.43 -2.51
CA VAL A 34 0.36 0.20 -3.22
C VAL A 34 -1.03 -0.19 -2.73
N VAL A 35 -1.92 -0.59 -3.64
CA VAL A 35 -3.29 -0.95 -3.28
C VAL A 35 -3.47 -2.46 -3.36
N PHE A 36 -4.06 -3.03 -2.31
CA PHE A 36 -4.51 -4.41 -2.29
C PHE A 36 -6.04 -4.44 -2.28
N MET A 37 -6.62 -4.93 -3.37
CA MET A 37 -8.06 -5.10 -3.52
C MET A 37 -8.47 -6.48 -2.99
N ASN A 38 -8.86 -6.51 -1.73
CA ASN A 38 -9.18 -7.70 -0.95
C ASN A 38 -10.58 -8.23 -1.25
N LYS A 39 -10.88 -9.46 -0.83
CA LYS A 39 -12.16 -10.17 -1.09
C LYS A 39 -12.45 -10.42 -2.57
N ALA A 40 -11.42 -10.55 -3.42
CA ALA A 40 -11.60 -10.87 -4.84
C ALA A 40 -12.21 -12.26 -5.07
N ASP A 41 -12.25 -13.13 -4.05
CA ASP A 41 -12.96 -14.41 -4.07
C ASP A 41 -14.49 -14.28 -4.01
N ALA A 42 -14.99 -13.12 -3.53
CA ALA A 42 -16.41 -12.85 -3.36
C ALA A 42 -16.95 -11.78 -4.33
N ALA A 43 -16.14 -11.37 -5.32
CA ALA A 43 -16.48 -10.33 -6.29
C ALA A 43 -16.28 -10.85 -7.72
N ASP A 44 -17.20 -10.47 -8.61
CA ASP A 44 -17.11 -10.80 -10.02
C ASP A 44 -16.12 -9.87 -10.75
N LYS A 45 -15.67 -10.29 -11.93
CA LYS A 45 -14.66 -9.57 -12.73
C LYS A 45 -15.06 -8.13 -13.08
N GLU A 46 -16.34 -7.91 -13.42
CA GLU A 46 -16.85 -6.57 -13.76
C GLU A 46 -16.79 -5.62 -12.54
N MET A 47 -17.06 -6.14 -11.35
CA MET A 47 -17.01 -5.36 -10.11
C MET A 47 -15.56 -5.01 -9.73
N ILE A 48 -14.63 -5.96 -9.91
CA ILE A 48 -13.19 -5.75 -9.74
C ILE A 48 -12.69 -4.63 -10.67
N GLU A 49 -13.06 -4.66 -11.95
CA GLU A 49 -12.65 -3.63 -12.92
C GLU A 49 -13.25 -2.25 -12.60
N LEU A 50 -14.51 -2.20 -12.13
CA LEU A 50 -15.15 -0.97 -11.71
C LEU A 50 -14.47 -0.35 -10.48
N VAL A 51 -14.21 -1.16 -9.46
CA VAL A 51 -13.55 -0.70 -8.23
C VAL A 51 -12.11 -0.27 -8.52
N GLU A 52 -11.41 -0.94 -9.42
CA GLU A 52 -10.09 -0.50 -9.88
C GLU A 52 -10.16 0.90 -10.50
N LEU A 53 -11.12 1.16 -11.38
CA LEU A 53 -11.30 2.48 -11.99
C LEU A 53 -11.55 3.57 -10.93
N GLU A 54 -12.49 3.32 -10.00
CA GLU A 54 -12.80 4.26 -8.92
C GLU A 54 -11.58 4.56 -8.03
N LEU A 55 -10.75 3.54 -7.76
CA LEU A 55 -9.52 3.71 -6.99
C LEU A 55 -8.51 4.58 -7.72
N ARG A 56 -8.32 4.38 -9.03
CA ARG A 56 -7.40 5.19 -9.84
C ARG A 56 -7.84 6.65 -9.90
N GLU A 57 -9.14 6.89 -10.05
CA GLU A 57 -9.70 8.24 -10.01
C GLU A 57 -9.51 8.90 -8.64
N LEU A 58 -9.78 8.17 -7.55
CA LEU A 58 -9.58 8.69 -6.19
C LEU A 58 -8.11 9.01 -5.92
N LEU A 59 -7.18 8.11 -6.26
CA LEU A 59 -5.75 8.34 -6.11
C LEU A 59 -5.32 9.61 -6.84
N THR A 60 -5.77 9.79 -8.09
CA THR A 60 -5.51 10.98 -8.89
C THR A 60 -6.09 12.24 -8.23
N GLN A 61 -7.32 12.19 -7.71
CA GLN A 61 -7.96 13.31 -7.00
C GLN A 61 -7.18 13.76 -5.75
N ILE A 62 -6.62 12.81 -4.99
CA ILE A 62 -5.84 13.11 -3.78
C ILE A 62 -4.39 13.54 -4.11
N GLY A 63 -3.96 13.40 -5.37
CA GLY A 63 -2.62 13.77 -5.82
C GLY A 63 -1.59 12.66 -5.68
N PHE A 64 -2.04 11.40 -5.76
CA PHE A 64 -1.20 10.23 -6.02
C PHE A 64 -1.22 9.88 -7.52
N ASP A 65 -0.30 9.03 -7.95
CA ASP A 65 -0.18 8.57 -9.33
C ASP A 65 -1.18 7.45 -9.62
N GLY A 66 -2.44 7.80 -9.93
CA GLY A 66 -3.51 6.83 -10.16
C GLY A 66 -3.28 5.90 -11.36
N GLU A 67 -2.48 6.30 -12.35
CA GLU A 67 -2.18 5.46 -13.52
C GLU A 67 -1.14 4.38 -13.21
N HIS A 68 -0.05 4.74 -12.53
CA HIS A 68 1.06 3.81 -12.29
C HIS A 68 1.02 3.15 -10.91
N THR A 69 0.12 3.55 -10.02
CA THR A 69 -0.05 2.88 -8.71
C THR A 69 -0.39 1.40 -8.93
N PRO A 70 0.38 0.45 -8.35
CA PRO A 70 0.06 -0.96 -8.42
C PRO A 70 -1.22 -1.27 -7.63
N ILE A 71 -2.19 -1.90 -8.30
CA ILE A 71 -3.43 -2.38 -7.71
C ILE A 71 -3.46 -3.90 -7.89
N ILE A 72 -3.44 -4.64 -6.78
CA ILE A 72 -3.36 -6.10 -6.79
C ILE A 72 -4.69 -6.67 -6.26
N PRO A 73 -5.50 -7.33 -7.10
CA PRO A 73 -6.66 -8.07 -6.64
C PRO A 73 -6.24 -9.39 -5.97
N GLY A 74 -6.87 -9.71 -4.84
CA GLY A 74 -6.63 -10.95 -4.14
C GLY A 74 -7.57 -11.17 -2.95
N SER A 75 -7.31 -12.25 -2.22
CA SER A 75 -8.02 -12.59 -1.00
C SER A 75 -7.02 -12.90 0.11
N ALA A 76 -6.92 -11.99 1.07
CA ALA A 76 -6.08 -12.17 2.24
C ALA A 76 -6.55 -13.37 3.10
N LEU A 77 -7.85 -13.67 3.10
CA LEU A 77 -8.40 -14.85 3.77
C LEU A 77 -7.87 -16.13 3.13
N TYR A 78 -7.93 -16.23 1.81
CA TYR A 78 -7.44 -17.41 1.10
C TYR A 78 -5.93 -17.58 1.26
N ALA A 79 -5.18 -16.47 1.30
CA ALA A 79 -3.76 -16.52 1.62
C ALA A 79 -3.48 -17.04 3.04
N LEU A 80 -4.33 -16.70 4.01
CA LEU A 80 -4.19 -17.12 5.40
C LEU A 80 -4.62 -18.57 5.64
N GLU A 81 -5.67 -19.02 4.96
CA GLU A 81 -6.22 -20.38 5.06
C GLU A 81 -5.54 -21.38 4.12
N ASP A 82 -4.53 -20.93 3.35
CA ASP A 82 -3.83 -21.69 2.31
C ASP A 82 -4.81 -22.31 1.28
N ARG A 83 -5.81 -21.51 0.89
CA ARG A 83 -6.82 -21.83 -0.14
C ARG A 83 -6.50 -21.09 -1.42
N ASP A 84 -6.82 -21.70 -2.57
CA ASP A 84 -6.56 -21.21 -3.94
C ASP A 84 -5.33 -20.28 -4.05
N PRO A 85 -4.15 -20.84 -4.38
CA PRO A 85 -2.90 -20.09 -4.43
C PRO A 85 -2.97 -18.82 -5.28
N LYS A 86 -3.76 -18.80 -6.37
CA LYS A 86 -3.81 -17.67 -7.30
C LYS A 86 -4.39 -16.41 -6.67
N LEU A 87 -5.50 -16.55 -5.95
CA LEU A 87 -6.16 -15.45 -5.25
C LEU A 87 -5.55 -15.20 -3.87
N GLY A 88 -5.00 -16.23 -3.23
CA GLY A 88 -4.35 -16.14 -1.94
C GLY A 88 -2.86 -15.82 -2.03
N LYS A 89 -2.03 -16.85 -1.86
CA LYS A 89 -0.57 -16.73 -1.68
C LYS A 89 0.14 -15.99 -2.82
N GLU A 90 -0.19 -16.26 -4.07
CA GLU A 90 0.41 -15.61 -5.24
C GLU A 90 0.04 -14.12 -5.31
N ALA A 91 -1.19 -13.76 -4.94
CA ALA A 91 -1.59 -12.35 -4.89
C ALA A 91 -0.83 -11.57 -3.81
N VAL A 92 -0.59 -12.19 -2.65
CA VAL A 92 0.24 -11.59 -1.59
C VAL A 92 1.69 -11.48 -2.03
N LEU A 93 2.25 -12.48 -2.72
CA LEU A 93 3.60 -12.40 -3.27
C LEU A 93 3.73 -11.27 -4.31
N LYS A 94 2.73 -11.10 -5.19
CA LYS A 94 2.67 -9.96 -6.13
C LYS A 94 2.55 -8.62 -5.41
N LEU A 95 1.80 -8.55 -4.31
CA LEU A 95 1.71 -7.36 -3.47
C LEU A 95 3.08 -7.00 -2.89
N LEU A 96 3.83 -7.98 -2.36
CA LEU A 96 5.17 -7.76 -1.82
C LEU A 96 6.15 -7.34 -2.92
N GLU A 97 6.10 -7.97 -4.09
CA GLU A 97 6.92 -7.58 -5.25
C GLU A 97 6.61 -6.13 -5.69
N ALA A 98 5.33 -5.74 -5.69
CA ALA A 98 4.94 -4.37 -5.98
C ALA A 98 5.43 -3.37 -4.92
N VAL A 99 5.42 -3.76 -3.63
CA VAL A 99 5.99 -2.96 -2.54
C VAL A 99 7.50 -2.76 -2.76
N ASP A 100 8.24 -3.83 -3.03
CA ASP A 100 9.69 -3.79 -3.22
C ASP A 100 10.11 -2.94 -4.44
N THR A 101 9.29 -2.93 -5.49
CA THR A 101 9.59 -2.22 -6.74
C THR A 101 9.05 -0.78 -6.78
N TYR A 102 7.91 -0.52 -6.14
CA TYR A 102 7.23 0.77 -6.25
C TYR A 102 7.50 1.72 -5.08
N ILE A 103 7.75 1.19 -3.87
CA ILE A 103 8.03 2.02 -2.69
C ILE A 103 9.55 2.22 -2.58
N PRO A 104 10.05 3.46 -2.74
CA PRO A 104 11.48 3.73 -2.69
C PRO A 104 12.02 3.54 -1.28
N VAL A 105 13.23 3.02 -1.19
CA VAL A 105 13.98 3.04 0.07
C VAL A 105 14.41 4.49 0.35
N PRO A 106 14.14 5.04 1.55
CA PRO A 106 14.49 6.41 1.86
C PRO A 106 16.01 6.60 1.77
N PRO A 107 16.47 7.68 1.12
CA PRO A 107 17.89 7.95 1.01
C PRO A 107 18.47 8.21 2.40
N ARG A 108 19.58 7.54 2.70
CA ARG A 108 20.34 7.84 3.92
C ARG A 108 21.12 9.14 3.68
N ALA A 109 21.03 10.08 4.62
CA ALA A 109 21.72 11.36 4.56
C ALA A 109 23.23 11.25 4.86
N ILE A 110 23.95 10.43 4.09
CA ILE A 110 25.39 10.16 4.28
C ILE A 110 26.29 11.32 3.88
N ASP A 111 25.80 12.20 3.00
CA ASP A 111 26.53 13.38 2.52
C ASP A 111 26.25 14.64 3.35
N GLN A 112 25.41 14.54 4.39
CA GLN A 112 25.08 15.64 5.27
C GLN A 112 25.96 15.63 6.53
N PRO A 113 26.12 16.77 7.24
CA PRO A 113 26.81 16.79 8.51
C PRO A 113 26.25 15.75 9.48
N PHE A 114 27.14 14.98 10.09
CA PHE A 114 26.78 13.97 11.07
C PHE A 114 26.00 14.60 12.24
N LEU A 115 24.84 14.01 12.55
CA LEU A 115 24.00 14.42 13.66
C LEU A 115 23.58 13.15 14.43
N LEU A 116 24.01 13.05 15.69
CA LEU A 116 23.63 11.99 16.61
C LEU A 116 23.12 12.61 17.90
N PRO A 117 21.80 12.59 18.17
CA PRO A 117 21.25 13.02 19.45
C PRO A 117 21.74 12.08 20.56
N VAL A 118 22.44 12.60 21.55
CA VAL A 118 22.95 11.80 22.67
C VAL A 118 21.79 11.46 23.61
N GLU A 119 21.52 10.16 23.77
CA GLU A 119 20.45 9.67 24.65
C GLU A 119 20.96 9.44 26.09
N HIS A 120 22.09 8.74 26.25
CA HIS A 120 22.70 8.41 27.54
C HIS A 120 24.23 8.44 27.51
N VAL A 121 24.86 8.57 28.69
CA VAL A 121 26.32 8.57 28.87
C VAL A 121 26.70 7.48 29.88
N TYR A 122 27.71 6.68 29.54
CA TYR A 122 28.26 5.63 30.40
C TYR A 122 29.77 5.79 30.52
N SER A 123 30.34 5.30 31.62
CA SER A 123 31.79 5.23 31.84
C SER A 123 32.23 3.77 31.73
N ILE A 124 33.32 3.53 31.00
CA ILE A 124 33.95 2.21 30.87
C ILE A 124 35.32 2.32 31.55
N ALA A 125 35.56 1.45 32.53
CA ALA A 125 36.81 1.34 33.28
C ALA A 125 37.52 0.02 32.97
#